data_AF-A0A2M7AI86-F1
#
_entry.id   AF-A0A2M7AI86-F1
#
_cell.length_a   1.000
_cell.length_b   1.000
_cell.length_c   1.000
_cell.angle_alpha   90.00
_cell.angle_beta   90.00
_cell.angle_gamma   90.00
#
_symmetry.space_group_name_H-M   'P 1'
#
loop_
_entity.id
_entity.type
_entity.pdbx_description
1 polymer ?
#
loop_
_entity_poly.entity_id
_entity_poly.type
_entity_poly.pdbx_seq_one_letter_code
_entity_poly.pdbx_strand_id
1 'polypeptide(L)'
;MGDEEKVEEKAKVTCKDIFEAMPARFLPENAVGWNAVVQFNVEGEGGGTWTLTVKDGACSIAEGAGENPTATLNTDAETWVGMAV
;
A
#
# COMPACT_ATOMS: atom_id res chain seq x y z
N MET A 1 -1.89 -28.74 33.31
CA MET A 1 -2.80 -27.60 33.52
C MET A 1 -1.93 -26.35 33.48
N GLY A 2 -1.93 -25.63 32.36
CA GLY A 2 -1.06 -24.48 32.13
C GLY A 2 -0.41 -24.41 30.73
N ASP A 3 -0.90 -25.19 29.77
CA ASP A 3 -0.79 -24.84 28.35
C ASP A 3 -2.06 -24.06 27.98
N GLU A 4 -1.95 -23.09 27.07
CA GLU A 4 -2.86 -21.96 26.76
C GLU A 4 -2.73 -20.80 27.76
N GLU A 5 -2.07 -19.70 27.38
CA GLU A 5 -2.62 -18.76 26.41
C GLU A 5 -1.51 -18.08 25.59
N LYS A 6 -1.28 -18.57 24.36
CA LYS A 6 -0.67 -17.78 23.27
C LYS A 6 -1.83 -17.08 22.57
N VAL A 7 -2.11 -15.83 22.90
CA VAL A 7 -2.88 -14.96 22.01
C VAL A 7 -1.86 -14.04 21.34
N GLU A 8 -1.50 -14.43 20.11
CA GLU A 8 -0.84 -13.56 19.16
C GLU A 8 -1.68 -12.29 18.99
N GLU A 9 -1.23 -11.17 19.53
CA GLU A 9 -1.60 -9.86 18.99
C GLU A 9 -0.97 -9.75 17.60
N LYS A 10 -1.61 -10.33 16.58
CA LYS A 10 -1.39 -9.91 15.19
C LYS A 10 -1.83 -8.45 15.14
N ALA A 11 -0.88 -7.53 15.18
CA ALA A 11 -1.11 -6.12 14.93
C ALA A 11 -2.03 -5.98 13.70
N LYS A 12 -3.13 -5.22 13.84
CA LYS A 12 -4.00 -4.90 12.70
C LYS A 12 -3.11 -4.30 11.61
N VAL A 13 -3.06 -4.95 10.44
CA VAL A 13 -2.32 -4.44 9.27
C VAL A 13 -2.83 -3.04 8.96
N THR A 14 -1.94 -2.05 8.92
CA THR A 14 -2.30 -0.66 8.63
C THR A 14 -2.11 -0.33 7.15
N CYS A 15 -2.69 0.78 6.69
CA CYS A 15 -2.45 1.27 5.33
C CYS A 15 -0.96 1.46 5.07
N LYS A 16 -0.23 2.02 6.05
CA LYS A 16 1.21 2.23 5.98
C LYS A 16 1.97 0.91 5.76
N ASP A 17 1.68 -0.12 6.56
CA ASP A 17 2.31 -1.44 6.41
C ASP A 17 2.11 -2.01 5.00
N ILE A 18 0.90 -1.84 4.44
CA ILE A 18 0.56 -2.28 3.08
C ILE A 18 1.38 -1.52 2.04
N PHE A 19 1.40 -0.18 2.12
CA PHE A 19 2.13 0.67 1.17
C PHE A 19 3.64 0.43 1.25
N GLU A 20 4.22 0.29 2.43
CA GLU A 20 5.65 -0.01 2.61
C GLU A 20 6.02 -1.41 2.10
N ALA A 21 5.08 -2.37 2.12
CA ALA A 21 5.28 -3.70 1.58
C ALA A 21 5.15 -3.80 0.05
N MET A 22 4.52 -2.81 -0.63
CA MET A 22 4.26 -2.88 -2.07
C MET A 22 5.51 -3.05 -2.93
N PRO A 23 6.62 -2.30 -2.72
CA PRO A 23 7.83 -2.47 -3.53
C PRO A 23 8.41 -3.89 -3.44
N ALA A 24 8.32 -4.52 -2.27
CA ALA A 24 8.82 -5.87 -2.05
C ALA A 24 7.97 -6.95 -2.75
N ARG A 25 6.69 -6.65 -3.01
CA ARG A 25 5.76 -7.55 -3.72
C ARG A 25 5.68 -7.28 -5.22
N PHE A 26 6.38 -6.26 -5.70
CA PHE A 26 6.33 -5.85 -7.10
C PHE A 26 7.04 -6.87 -8.00
N LEU A 27 6.38 -7.25 -9.09
CA LEU A 27 6.91 -8.18 -10.08
C LEU A 27 7.30 -7.40 -11.35
N PRO A 28 8.59 -7.01 -11.51
CA PRO A 28 9.02 -6.13 -12.60
C PRO A 28 8.80 -6.74 -13.98
N GLU A 29 8.86 -8.08 -14.08
CA GLU A 29 8.58 -8.83 -15.31
C GLU A 29 7.14 -8.61 -15.84
N ASN A 30 6.18 -8.33 -14.97
CA ASN A 30 4.79 -8.09 -15.34
C ASN A 30 4.51 -6.60 -15.66
N ALA A 31 5.48 -5.72 -15.43
CA ALA A 31 5.37 -4.28 -15.62
C ALA A 31 6.28 -3.74 -16.74
N VAL A 32 6.77 -4.61 -17.62
CA VAL A 32 7.66 -4.24 -18.73
C VAL A 32 6.97 -3.24 -19.65
N GLY A 33 7.63 -2.10 -19.89
CA GLY A 33 7.13 -1.03 -20.75
C GLY A 33 6.03 -0.16 -20.12
N TRP A 34 5.66 -0.41 -18.86
CA TRP A 34 4.68 0.38 -18.14
C TRP A 34 5.37 1.40 -17.23
N ASN A 35 4.96 2.67 -17.34
CA ASN A 35 5.37 3.73 -16.43
C ASN A 35 4.09 4.40 -15.91
N ALA A 36 3.95 4.51 -14.59
CA ALA A 36 2.77 5.04 -13.95
C ALA A 36 3.09 5.74 -12.64
N VAL A 37 2.29 6.76 -12.31
CA VAL A 37 2.29 7.43 -11.01
C VAL A 37 0.87 7.32 -10.48
N VAL A 38 0.65 6.42 -9.52
CA VAL A 38 -0.66 6.19 -8.91
C VAL A 38 -0.70 6.88 -7.56
N GLN A 39 -1.58 7.87 -7.41
CA GLN A 39 -1.83 8.50 -6.13
C GLN A 39 -3.00 7.82 -5.42
N PHE A 40 -2.82 7.53 -4.14
CA PHE A 40 -3.84 7.00 -3.25
C PHE A 40 -4.16 8.06 -2.21
N ASN A 41 -5.43 8.44 -2.13
CA ASN A 41 -5.98 9.27 -1.07
C ASN A 41 -6.83 8.36 -0.20
N VAL A 42 -6.25 7.90 0.91
CA VAL A 42 -6.92 7.00 1.86
C VAL A 42 -7.43 7.84 3.02
N GLU A 43 -8.75 7.94 3.16
CA GLU A 43 -9.40 8.72 4.22
C GLU A 43 -9.64 7.85 5.47
N GLY A 44 -9.82 8.49 6.62
CA GLY A 44 -10.08 7.80 7.89
C GLY A 44 -8.83 7.54 8.74
N GLU A 45 -9.03 6.89 9.89
CA GLU A 45 -7.97 6.63 10.86
C GLU A 45 -6.92 5.66 10.30
N GLY A 46 -5.64 6.04 10.40
CA GLY A 46 -4.54 5.25 9.81
C GLY A 46 -4.47 5.28 8.28
N GLY A 47 -5.27 6.13 7.63
CA GLY A 47 -5.15 6.47 6.22
C GLY A 47 -3.99 7.42 5.92
N GLY A 48 -4.06 8.10 4.78
CA GLY A 48 -3.07 9.07 4.34
C GLY A 48 -3.05 9.21 2.82
N THR A 49 -2.28 10.18 2.34
CA THR A 49 -1.97 10.30 0.91
C THR A 49 -0.67 9.57 0.62
N TRP A 50 -0.67 8.72 -0.39
CA TRP A 50 0.48 7.92 -0.81
C TRP A 50 0.63 7.97 -2.32
N THR A 51 1.85 7.85 -2.81
CA THR A 51 2.14 7.83 -4.24
C THR A 51 3.00 6.62 -4.57
N LEU A 52 2.49 5.78 -5.46
CA LEU A 52 3.21 4.67 -6.07
C LEU A 52 3.74 5.11 -7.43
N THR A 53 5.04 4.99 -7.63
CA THR A 53 5.69 5.24 -8.91
C THR A 53 6.25 3.93 -9.45
N VAL A 54 5.79 3.55 -10.64
CA VAL A 54 6.40 2.49 -11.44
C VAL A 54 7.14 3.16 -12.59
N LYS A 55 8.44 2.93 -12.64
CA LYS A 55 9.28 3.47 -13.70
C LYS A 55 10.48 2.57 -13.96
N ASP A 56 10.79 2.33 -15.23
CA ASP A 56 11.98 1.57 -15.65
C ASP A 56 12.08 0.17 -14.98
N GLY A 57 10.94 -0.48 -14.74
CA GLY A 57 10.88 -1.78 -14.07
C GLY A 57 11.13 -1.73 -12.55
N ALA A 58 11.12 -0.55 -11.93
CA ALA A 58 11.16 -0.38 -10.49
C ALA A 58 9.82 0.15 -9.95
N CYS A 59 9.48 -0.24 -8.73
CA CYS A 59 8.35 0.29 -7.97
C CYS A 59 8.87 1.03 -6.73
N SER A 60 8.32 2.20 -6.46
CA SER A 60 8.65 2.99 -5.27
C SER A 60 7.39 3.62 -4.70
N ILE A 61 7.37 3.77 -3.38
CA ILE A 61 6.28 4.37 -2.63
C ILE A 61 6.80 5.57 -1.87
N ALA A 62 6.02 6.64 -1.87
CA ALA A 62 6.27 7.84 -1.07
C ALA A 62 4.98 8.27 -0.34
N GLU A 63 5.13 8.80 0.86
CA GLU A 63 4.07 9.54 1.55
C GLU A 63 3.86 10.89 0.86
N GLY A 64 2.60 11.30 0.71
CA GLY A 64 2.20 12.55 0.08
C GLY A 64 1.68 12.40 -1.36
N ALA A 65 1.20 13.54 -1.88
CA ALA A 65 0.64 13.63 -3.23
C ALA A 65 1.72 13.57 -4.31
N GLY A 66 1.39 12.92 -5.43
CA GLY A 66 2.29 12.77 -6.57
C GLY A 66 2.14 13.94 -7.53
N GLU A 67 3.23 14.26 -8.24
CA GLU A 67 3.14 15.21 -9.35
C GLU A 67 2.53 14.52 -10.58
N ASN A 68 1.47 15.12 -11.14
CA ASN A 68 0.77 14.62 -12.34
C ASN A 68 0.46 13.11 -12.30
N PRO A 69 -0.35 12.64 -11.32
CA PRO A 69 -0.67 11.23 -11.20
C PRO A 69 -1.35 10.72 -12.47
N THR A 70 -0.88 9.60 -13.01
CA THR A 70 -1.53 8.89 -14.12
C THR A 70 -2.87 8.31 -13.70
N ALA A 71 -3.03 8.00 -12.42
CA ALA A 71 -4.28 7.56 -11.82
C ALA A 71 -4.37 8.06 -10.37
N THR A 72 -5.57 8.39 -9.93
CA THR A 72 -5.85 8.75 -8.53
C THR A 72 -6.96 7.83 -8.00
N LEU A 73 -6.72 7.23 -6.84
CA LEU A 73 -7.66 6.38 -6.13
C LEU A 73 -8.06 7.05 -4.82
N ASN A 74 -9.36 7.14 -4.56
CA ASN A 74 -9.93 7.66 -3.32
C ASN A 74 -10.69 6.52 -2.64
N THR A 75 -10.37 6.25 -1.38
CA THR A 75 -10.99 5.18 -0.60
C THR A 75 -10.84 5.46 0.89
N ASP A 76 -11.51 4.72 1.76
CA ASP A 76 -11.28 4.75 3.19
C ASP A 76 -10.28 3.65 3.63
N ALA A 77 -9.67 3.85 4.80
CA ALA A 77 -8.67 2.94 5.34
C ALA A 77 -9.20 1.51 5.58
N GLU A 78 -10.48 1.37 5.95
CA GLU A 78 -11.08 0.05 6.21
C GLU A 78 -11.22 -0.75 4.92
N THR A 79 -11.77 -0.13 3.87
CA THR A 79 -11.89 -0.71 2.53
C THR A 79 -10.53 -1.05 1.95
N TRP A 80 -9.55 -0.14 2.06
CA TRP A 80 -8.20 -0.37 1.54
C TRP A 80 -7.52 -1.55 2.21
N VAL A 81 -7.53 -1.60 3.55
CA VAL A 81 -6.93 -2.71 4.30
C VAL A 81 -7.64 -4.02 3.97
N GLY A 82 -8.98 -4.02 3.92
CA GLY A 82 -9.77 -5.22 3.60
C GLY A 82 -9.55 -5.78 2.19
N MET A 83 -9.17 -4.94 1.23
CA MET A 83 -8.82 -5.38 -0.13
C MET A 83 -7.39 -5.92 -0.24
N ALA A 84 -6.47 -5.41 0.57
CA ALA A 84 -5.03 -5.65 0.42
C ALA A 84 -4.48 -6.85 1.22
N VAL A 85 -5.24 -7.32 2.22
CA VAL A 85 -4.93 -8.48 3.08
C VAL A 85 -5.64 -9.74 2.62
#